data_AF-A0A5C1QE23-F1
#
_entry.id   AF-A0A5C1QE23-F1
#
_cell.length_a   1.000
_cell.length_b   1.000
_cell.length_c   1.000
_cell.angle_alpha   90.00
_cell.angle_beta   90.00
_cell.angle_gamma   90.00
#
_symmetry.space_group_name_H-M   'P 1'
#
loop_
_entity.id
_entity.type
_entity.pdbx_description
1 polymer ?
#
loop_
_entity_poly.entity_id
_entity_poly.type
_entity_poly.pdbx_seq_one_letter_code
_entity_poly.pdbx_strand_id
1 'polypeptide(L)'
;MCSLGCYLIKVRPNLIFSKGGYVTVPPIIASKMLKIRSVTHESDFTPGLATRINSKFVDRILVPYNETQKYFKGLIKDKVVVTGNPVREDF
;
A
#
# COMPACT_ATOMS: atom_id res chain seq x y z
N MET A 1 7.82 -19.57 -2.78
CA MET A 1 8.19 -18.18 -2.42
C MET A 1 9.14 -17.50 -3.42
N CYS A 2 9.81 -18.21 -4.34
CA CYS A 2 10.84 -17.62 -5.22
C CYS A 2 10.29 -16.89 -6.49
N SER A 3 9.03 -17.08 -6.89
CA SER A 3 8.54 -16.56 -8.19
C SER A 3 8.23 -15.06 -8.22
N LEU A 4 7.72 -14.50 -7.12
CA LEU A 4 7.22 -13.12 -7.12
C LEU A 4 8.35 -12.07 -7.03
N GLY A 5 9.38 -12.35 -6.24
CA GLY A 5 10.60 -11.52 -6.22
C GLY A 5 11.31 -11.53 -7.58
N CYS A 6 11.41 -12.71 -8.21
CA CYS A 6 11.93 -12.84 -9.56
C CYS A 6 11.11 -12.05 -10.60
N TYR A 7 9.78 -11.99 -10.43
CA TYR A 7 8.94 -11.18 -11.31
C TYR A 7 9.21 -9.69 -11.17
N LEU A 8 9.33 -9.17 -9.95
CA LEU A 8 9.66 -7.75 -9.72
C LEU A 8 11.05 -7.38 -10.24
N ILE A 9 12.03 -8.29 -10.14
CA ILE A 9 13.37 -8.11 -10.71
C ILE A 9 13.31 -8.07 -12.24
N LYS A 10 12.44 -8.87 -12.87
CA LYS A 10 12.27 -8.91 -14.32
C LYS A 10 11.57 -7.66 -14.85
N VAL A 11 10.46 -7.26 -14.23
CA VAL A 11 9.66 -6.11 -14.67
C VAL A 11 10.29 -4.78 -14.30
N ARG A 12 11.01 -4.71 -13.17
CA ARG A 12 11.62 -3.49 -12.62
C ARG A 12 10.68 -2.28 -12.62
N PRO A 13 9.48 -2.39 -12.02
CA PRO A 13 8.52 -1.29 -12.03
C PRO A 13 9.09 -0.08 -11.29
N ASN A 14 8.74 1.12 -11.76
CA ASN A 14 9.08 2.36 -11.06
C ASN A 14 8.25 2.55 -9.78
N LEU A 15 7.04 1.99 -9.75
CA LEU A 15 6.10 2.10 -8.64
C LEU A 15 5.19 0.85 -8.59
N ILE A 16 4.88 0.39 -7.38
CA ILE A 16 3.83 -0.59 -7.13
C ILE A 16 2.68 0.08 -6.40
N PHE A 17 1.46 -0.09 -6.92
CA PHE A 17 0.23 0.32 -6.26
C PHE A 17 -0.51 -0.92 -5.76
N SER A 18 -0.92 -0.91 -4.50
CA SER A 18 -1.68 -1.99 -3.85
C SER A 18 -2.98 -1.46 -3.27
N LYS A 19 -4.06 -2.23 -3.38
CA LYS A 19 -5.37 -1.93 -2.79
C LYS A 19 -5.72 -2.89 -1.64
N GLY A 20 -4.71 -3.37 -0.93
CA GLY A 20 -4.89 -4.37 0.14
C GLY A 20 -5.17 -5.80 -0.35
N GLY A 21 -5.63 -6.67 0.55
CA GLY A 21 -5.81 -8.11 0.31
C GLY A 21 -4.51 -8.92 0.47
N TYR A 22 -4.62 -10.18 0.91
CA TYR A 22 -3.47 -11.00 1.33
C TYR A 22 -2.40 -11.19 0.23
N VAL A 23 -2.81 -11.21 -1.04
CA VAL A 23 -1.93 -11.37 -2.21
C VAL A 23 -0.93 -10.21 -2.32
N THR A 24 -1.27 -9.03 -1.79
CA THR A 24 -0.40 -7.84 -1.87
C THR A 24 0.75 -7.84 -0.86
N VAL A 25 0.69 -8.67 0.19
CA VAL A 25 1.70 -8.65 1.25
C VAL A 25 3.09 -9.10 0.74
N PRO A 26 3.25 -10.26 0.08
CA PRO A 26 4.54 -10.68 -0.45
C PRO A 26 5.19 -9.69 -1.44
N PRO A 27 4.51 -9.14 -2.46
CA PRO A 27 5.14 -8.21 -3.40
C PRO A 27 5.51 -6.87 -2.75
N ILE A 28 4.76 -6.39 -1.77
CA ILE A 28 5.08 -5.16 -1.04
C ILE A 28 6.27 -5.33 -0.08
N ILE A 29 6.43 -6.50 0.53
CA ILE A 29 7.64 -6.81 1.29
C ILE A 29 8.85 -6.90 0.34
N ALA A 30 8.69 -7.60 -0.79
CA ALA A 30 9.74 -7.74 -1.80
C ALA A 30 10.15 -6.38 -2.41
N SER A 31 9.20 -5.47 -2.64
CA SER A 31 9.50 -4.14 -3.18
C SER A 31 10.41 -3.34 -2.25
N LYS A 32 10.21 -3.44 -0.93
CA LYS A 32 11.07 -2.79 0.06
C LYS A 32 12.51 -3.31 0.00
N MET A 33 12.70 -4.63 -0.15
CA MET A 33 14.02 -5.24 -0.31
C MET A 33 14.71 -4.82 -1.61
N LEU A 34 13.93 -4.70 -2.69
CA LEU A 34 14.40 -4.33 -4.02
C LEU A 34 14.51 -2.81 -4.24
N LYS A 35 14.22 -1.99 -3.23
CA LYS A 35 14.17 -0.52 -3.32
C LYS A 35 13.24 0.01 -4.42
N ILE A 36 12.15 -0.71 -4.68
CA ILE A 36 11.07 -0.31 -5.59
C ILE A 36 10.05 0.52 -4.78
N ARG A 37 9.69 1.70 -5.29
CA ARG A 37 8.69 2.55 -4.63
C ARG A 37 7.35 1.84 -4.57
N SER A 38 6.64 1.98 -3.47
CA SER A 38 5.33 1.35 -3.29
C SER A 38 4.35 2.17 -2.48
N VAL A 39 3.09 2.07 -2.85
CA VAL A 39 1.97 2.76 -2.22
C VAL A 39 0.85 1.74 -1.97
N THR A 40 0.19 1.85 -0.83
CA THR A 40 -1.02 1.08 -0.52
C THR A 40 -2.19 2.02 -0.32
N HIS A 41 -3.34 1.70 -0.89
CA HIS A 41 -4.60 2.38 -0.69
C HIS A 41 -5.53 1.50 0.15
N GLU A 42 -6.15 2.09 1.17
CA GLU A 42 -7.25 1.52 1.93
C GLU A 42 -8.56 2.15 1.49
N SER A 43 -9.54 1.32 1.15
CA SER A 43 -10.85 1.78 0.67
C SER A 43 -11.89 1.88 1.77
N ASP A 44 -11.70 1.13 2.86
CA ASP A 44 -12.63 1.09 3.97
C ASP A 44 -12.25 2.08 5.08
N PHE A 45 -13.22 2.35 5.95
CA PHE A 45 -12.98 3.22 7.11
C PHE A 45 -11.94 2.63 8.07
N THR A 46 -12.00 1.31 8.30
CA THR A 46 -11.09 0.57 9.18
C THR A 46 -10.16 -0.28 8.33
N PRO A 47 -8.82 -0.16 8.49
CA PRO A 47 -7.90 -0.86 7.60
C PRO A 47 -7.84 -2.36 7.86
N GLY A 48 -7.86 -3.14 6.77
CA GLY A 48 -7.70 -4.59 6.82
C GLY A 48 -6.30 -5.03 7.26
N LEU A 49 -6.16 -6.31 7.66
CA LEU A 49 -4.87 -6.84 8.12
C LEU A 49 -3.75 -6.70 7.07
N ALA A 50 -4.06 -6.99 5.80
CA ALA A 50 -3.09 -6.85 4.72
C ALA A 50 -2.60 -5.40 4.58
N THR A 51 -3.50 -4.42 4.58
CA THR A 51 -3.17 -2.99 4.56
C THR A 51 -2.31 -2.61 5.77
N ARG A 52 -2.66 -3.09 6.97
CA ARG A 52 -1.87 -2.84 8.19
C ARG A 52 -0.47 -3.43 8.11
N ILE A 53 -0.29 -4.61 7.52
CA ILE A 53 1.03 -5.19 7.28
C ILE A 53 1.79 -4.36 6.25
N ASN A 54 1.18 -4.09 5.09
CA ASN A 54 1.76 -3.30 4.00
C ASN A 54 2.21 -1.91 4.48
N SER A 55 1.45 -1.29 5.39
CA SER A 55 1.74 0.03 5.98
C SER A 55 3.15 0.14 6.57
N LYS A 56 3.78 -0.98 6.97
CA LYS A 56 5.14 -1.01 7.50
C LYS A 56 6.20 -0.93 6.40
N PHE A 57 5.89 -1.37 5.18
CA PHE A 57 6.84 -1.56 4.09
C PHE A 57 6.71 -0.52 2.97
N VAL A 58 5.51 0.02 2.74
CA VAL A 58 5.26 1.05 1.71
C VAL A 58 5.84 2.41 2.04
N ASP A 59 5.97 3.27 1.02
CA ASP A 59 6.42 4.66 1.14
C ASP A 59 5.27 5.62 1.52
N ARG A 60 4.06 5.35 1.01
CA ARG A 60 2.83 6.09 1.33
C ARG A 60 1.62 5.18 1.50
N ILE A 61 0.70 5.63 2.33
CA ILE A 61 -0.59 4.99 2.60
C ILE A 61 -1.67 5.98 2.20
N LEU A 62 -2.53 5.60 1.27
CA LEU A 62 -3.65 6.41 0.83
C LEU A 62 -4.91 5.94 1.56
N VAL A 63 -5.70 6.88 2.07
CA VAL A 63 -6.90 6.56 2.85
C VAL A 63 -8.11 7.37 2.37
N PRO A 64 -9.35 6.90 2.61
CA PRO A 64 -10.53 7.55 2.08
C PRO A 64 -10.98 8.73 2.96
N TYR A 65 -10.70 8.68 4.27
CA TYR A 65 -11.20 9.63 5.25
C TYR A 65 -10.09 10.15 6.17
N ASN A 66 -10.25 11.36 6.69
CA ASN A 66 -9.32 11.93 7.69
C ASN A 66 -9.26 11.06 8.95
N GLU A 67 -10.39 10.49 9.34
CA GLU A 67 -10.58 9.66 10.51
C GLU A 67 -9.84 8.33 10.38
N THR A 68 -9.68 7.79 9.15
CA THR A 68 -8.95 6.53 8.91
C THR A 68 -7.47 6.65 9.28
N GLN A 69 -6.90 7.86 9.26
CA GLN A 69 -5.51 8.10 9.68
C GLN A 69 -5.22 7.62 11.11
N LYS A 70 -6.24 7.62 11.98
CA LYS A 70 -6.11 7.22 13.40
C LYS A 70 -5.66 5.76 13.59
N TYR A 71 -5.86 4.90 12.59
CA TYR A 71 -5.46 3.49 12.65
C TYR A 71 -3.98 3.25 12.33
N PHE A 72 -3.28 4.29 11.86
CA PHE A 72 -1.88 4.25 11.46
C PHE A 72 -0.98 5.09 12.40
N LYS A 73 -1.44 5.32 13.64
CA LYS A 73 -0.67 6.00 14.69
C LYS A 73 0.66 5.28 14.96
N GLY A 74 1.73 6.05 15.17
CA GLY A 74 3.09 5.53 15.40
C GLY A 74 3.91 5.27 14.13
N LEU A 75 3.36 5.55 12.94
CA LEU A 75 4.14 5.62 11.70
C LEU A 75 4.79 7.00 11.53
N ILE A 76 5.77 7.07 10.62
CA ILE A 76 6.47 8.33 10.25
C ILE A 76 5.43 9.39 9.84
N LYS A 77 5.62 10.62 10.32
CA LYS A 77 4.82 11.79 9.93
C LYS A 77 4.80 11.91 8.39
N ASP A 78 3.64 12.21 7.81
CA ASP A 78 3.40 12.33 6.36
C ASP A 78 3.41 11.02 5.55
N LYS A 79 3.43 9.86 6.22
CA LYS A 79 3.28 8.57 5.54
C LYS A 79 1.84 8.31 5.06
N VAL A 80 0.85 8.90 5.73
CA VAL A 80 -0.57 8.73 5.41
C VAL A 80 -1.10 9.97 4.68
N VAL A 81 -1.79 9.76 3.56
CA VAL A 81 -2.36 10.81 2.71
C VAL A 81 -3.84 10.52 2.51
N VAL A 82 -4.70 11.50 2.75
CA VAL A 82 -6.15 11.37 2.50
C VAL A 82 -6.40 11.70 1.03
N THR A 83 -6.85 10.71 0.27
CA THR A 83 -7.12 10.85 -1.17
C THR A 83 -8.58 10.66 -1.53
N GLY A 84 -9.40 10.15 -0.61
CA GLY A 84 -10.70 9.60 -0.96
C GLY A 84 -10.58 8.24 -1.66
N ASN A 85 -11.72 7.75 -2.12
CA ASN A 85 -11.83 6.55 -2.95
C ASN A 85 -11.83 6.94 -4.43
N PRO A 86 -11.06 6.26 -5.29
CA PRO A 86 -11.18 6.45 -6.73
C PRO A 86 -12.57 5.98 -7.16
N VAL A 87 -13.33 6.88 -7.78
CA VAL A 87 -14.66 6.62 -8.34
C VAL A 87 -14.60 6.78 -9.87
N ARG A 88 -15.60 6.24 -10.56
CA ARG A 88 -15.77 6.50 -12.01
C ARG A 88 -16.16 7.96 -12.20
N GLU A 89 -15.84 8.52 -13.36
CA GLU A 89 -16.20 9.91 -13.68
C GLU A 89 -17.71 10.15 -13.68
N ASP A 90 -18.49 9.12 -14.05
CA ASP A 90 -19.96 9.18 -14.11
C ASP A 90 -20.67 8.91 -12.77
N PHE A 91 -19.92 8.86 -11.66
CA PHE A 91 -20.45 8.51 -10.34
C PHE A 91 -20.88 9.74 -9.52
#